data_AF-A0A7C6PCW9-F1
#
_entry.id   AF-A0A7C6PCW9-F1
#
_cell.length_a   1.000
_cell.length_b   1.000
_cell.length_c   1.000
_cell.angle_alpha   90.00
_cell.angle_beta   90.00
_cell.angle_gamma   90.00
#
_symmetry.space_group_name_H-M   'P 1'
#
loop_
_entity.id
_entity.type
_entity.pdbx_description
1 polymer ?
#
loop_
_entity_poly.entity_id
_entity_poly.type
_entity_poly.pdbx_seq_one_letter_code
_entity_poly.pdbx_strand_id
1 'polypeptide(L)' 'MSKHDYNTKEDKKFTHLDFTERKLIEKWLNQRITIAEIAKRLGRNRSTIYREIK' A
#
# COMPACT_ATOMS: atom_id res chain seq x y z
N MET A 1 12.39 -16.05 15.12
CA MET A 1 11.01 -15.97 14.60
C MET A 1 10.89 -14.72 13.71
N SER A 2 10.27 -14.90 12.54
CA SER A 2 9.89 -13.91 11.51
C SER A 2 10.95 -12.96 10.95
N LYS A 3 11.63 -13.42 9.89
CA LYS A 3 12.19 -12.54 8.85
C LYS A 3 11.01 -11.85 8.17
N HIS A 4 10.82 -10.56 8.43
CA HIS A 4 10.00 -9.74 7.55
C HIS A 4 10.84 -9.49 6.30
N ASP A 5 10.55 -10.24 5.24
CA ASP A 5 11.18 -10.07 3.93
C ASP A 5 10.74 -8.75 3.30
N TYR A 6 11.35 -7.63 3.72
CA TYR A 6 11.36 -6.42 2.91
C TYR A 6 12.31 -6.67 1.73
N ASN A 7 11.76 -7.34 0.71
CA ASN A 7 12.43 -7.62 -0.54
C ASN A 7 12.79 -6.29 -1.24
N THR A 8 14.02 -5.82 -1.04
CA THR A 8 14.60 -4.62 -1.67
C THR A 8 15.36 -4.96 -2.96
N LYS A 9 14.96 -6.01 -3.68
CA LYS A 9 15.62 -6.38 -4.94
C LYS A 9 14.59 -6.75 -5.99
N GLU A 10 14.02 -5.72 -6.58
CA GLU A 10 13.41 -5.75 -7.91
C GLU A 10 13.29 -4.29 -8.34
N ASP A 11 13.59 -4.01 -9.60
CA ASP A 11 13.42 -2.75 -10.31
C ASP A 11 11.93 -2.34 -10.31
N LYS A 12 11.35 -2.08 -9.13
CA LYS A 12 9.98 -1.63 -8.98
C LYS A 12 10.03 -0.15 -9.28
N LYS A 13 9.81 0.19 -10.55
CA LYS A 13 9.48 1.55 -10.98
C LYS A 13 8.60 2.17 -9.90
N PHE A 14 9.09 3.25 -9.28
CA PHE A 14 8.35 3.99 -8.25
C PHE A 14 7.16 4.68 -8.91
N THR A 15 6.15 3.90 -9.27
CA THR A 15 4.91 4.44 -9.82
C THR A 15 4.16 5.06 -8.65
N HIS A 16 4.01 6.38 -8.70
CA HIS A 16 3.14 7.12 -7.79
C HIS A 16 1.75 6.47 -7.78
N LEU A 17 1.07 6.53 -6.63
CA LEU A 17 -0.33 6.13 -6.57
C LEU A 17 -1.12 7.04 -7.51
N ASP A 18 -1.92 6.42 -8.35
CA ASP A 18 -2.83 7.14 -9.22
C ASP A 18 -3.95 7.79 -8.39
N PHE A 19 -4.58 8.84 -8.92
CA PHE A 19 -5.67 9.53 -8.23
C PHE A 19 -6.81 8.57 -7.87
N THR A 20 -7.10 7.60 -8.73
CA THR A 20 -8.10 6.56 -8.45
C THR A 20 -7.69 5.68 -7.27
N GLU A 21 -6.42 5.29 -7.19
CA GLU A 21 -5.91 4.46 -6.09
C GLU A 21 -5.99 5.22 -4.76
N ARG A 22 -5.64 6.52 -4.74
CA ARG A 22 -5.78 7.37 -3.55
C ARG A 22 -7.22 7.43 -3.05
N LYS A 23 -8.18 7.67 -3.95
CA LYS A 23 -9.61 7.68 -3.60
C LYS A 23 -10.08 6.35 -3.02
N LEU A 24 -9.58 5.23 -3.54
CA LEU A 24 -9.91 3.90 -3.01
C LEU A 24 -9.32 3.70 -1.61
N ILE A 25 -8.08 4.13 -1.38
CA ILE A 25 -7.44 4.10 -0.06
C ILE A 25 -8.30 4.89 0.93
N GLU A 26 -8.67 6.13 0.62
CA GLU A 26 -9.52 6.97 1.47
C GLU A 26 -10.88 6.31 1.78
N LYS A 27 -11.54 5.76 0.75
CA LYS A 27 -12.83 5.07 0.92
C LYS A 27 -12.70 3.88 1.87
N TRP A 28 -11.66 3.07 1.75
CA TRP A 28 -11.45 1.90 2.59
C TRP A 28 -10.98 2.24 4.00
N LEU A 29 -10.21 3.33 4.17
CA LEU A 29 -9.87 3.86 5.50
C LEU A 29 -11.12 4.31 6.26
N ASN A 30 -12.06 4.98 5.58
CA ASN A 30 -13.35 5.34 6.16
C ASN A 30 -14.17 4.09 6.56
N GLN A 31 -14.02 2.99 5.81
CA GLN A 31 -14.63 1.69 6.13
C GLN A 31 -13.87 0.89 7.20
N ARG A 32 -12.85 1.46 7.86
CA ARG A 32 -12.00 0.79 8.85
C ARG A 32 -11.28 -0.46 8.32
N ILE A 33 -11.09 -0.55 7.01
CA ILE A 33 -10.29 -1.62 6.40
C ILE A 33 -8.83 -1.41 6.79
N THR A 34 -8.14 -2.49 7.15
CA THR A 34 -6.74 -2.41 7.56
C THR A 34 -5.83 -2.07 6.38
N ILE A 35 -4.74 -1.34 6.66
CA ILE A 35 -3.72 -0.96 5.66
C ILE A 35 -3.15 -2.20 4.95
N ALA A 36 -2.99 -3.32 5.67
CA ALA A 36 -2.52 -4.58 5.10
C ALA A 36 -3.49 -5.13 4.04
N GLU A 37 -4.79 -5.01 4.27
CA GLU A 37 -5.82 -5.46 3.34
C GLU A 37 -5.95 -4.52 2.13
N ILE A 38 -5.84 -3.20 2.35
CA ILE A 38 -5.80 -2.20 1.28
C ILE A 38 -4.61 -2.47 0.35
N ALA A 39 -3.43 -2.73 0.94
CA ALA A 39 -2.22 -3.07 0.19
C ALA A 39 -2.41 -4.33 -0.67
N LYS A 40 -3.03 -5.38 -0.13
CA LYS A 40 -3.38 -6.59 -0.89
C LYS A 40 -4.35 -6.30 -2.03
N ARG A 41 -5.41 -5.52 -1.77
CA ARG A 41 -6.43 -5.15 -2.78
C ARG A 41 -5.84 -4.37 -3.95
N LEU A 42 -4.88 -3.50 -3.68
CA LEU A 42 -4.21 -2.69 -4.71
C LEU A 42 -2.98 -3.39 -5.32
N GLY A 43 -2.57 -4.55 -4.81
CA GLY A 43 -1.30 -5.19 -5.19
C GLY A 43 -0.08 -4.31 -4.87
N ARG A 44 -0.21 -3.39 -3.91
CA ARG A 44 0.83 -2.43 -3.52
C ARG A 44 1.53 -2.86 -2.25
N ASN A 45 2.74 -2.35 -2.04
CA ASN A 45 3.44 -2.56 -0.78
C ASN A 45 2.76 -1.74 0.33
N ARG A 46 2.67 -2.31 1.54
CA ARG A 46 2.17 -1.62 2.74
C ARG A 46 2.91 -0.29 2.96
N SER A 47 4.22 -0.25 2.74
CA SER A 47 5.02 0.97 2.89
C SER A 47 4.58 2.10 1.95
N THR A 48 4.09 1.77 0.75
CA THR A 48 3.52 2.74 -0.19
C THR A 48 2.24 3.35 0.37
N ILE A 49 1.38 2.52 0.95
CA ILE A 49 0.12 2.98 1.57
C ILE A 49 0.40 3.79 2.83
N TYR A 50 1.35 3.38 3.68
CA TYR A 50 1.77 4.15 4.85
C TYR A 50 2.32 5.53 4.48
N ARG A 51 3.07 5.64 3.37
CA ARG A 51 3.60 6.92 2.89
C ARG A 51 2.50 7.85 2.38
N GLU A 52 1.41 7.31 1.84
CA GLU A 52 0.27 8.10 1.37
C GLU A 52 -0.58 8.64 2.53
N ILE A 53 -0.68 7.89 3.62
CA ILE A 53 -1.48 8.26 4.80
C ILE A 53 -0.75 9.27 5.71
N LYS A 54 0.59 9.35 5.61
CA LYS A 54 1.43 10.23 6.42
C LYS A 54 1.49 11.63 5.84
#